data_AF-A0A2D6E4T2-F1
#
_entry.id   AF-A0A2D6E4T2-F1
#
_cell.length_a   1.000
_cell.length_b   1.000
_cell.length_c   1.000
_cell.angle_alpha   90.00
_cell.angle_beta   90.00
_cell.angle_gamma   90.00
#
_symmetry.space_group_name_H-M   'P 1'
#
loop_
_entity.id
_entity.type
_entity.pdbx_description
1 polymer ?
#
loop_
_entity_poly.entity_id
_entity_poly.type
_entity_poly.pdbx_seq_one_letter_code
_entity_poly.pdbx_strand_id
1 'polypeptide(L)'
;MNYKDIIVFDFETGSRNPDKTQPVQIAAVAIHGRKLTIQNGGYFESLMRPVLDDDKAIEMGIDPIEDEALAVNGKTRKELAKAPQPKTVWKKFSNFVNKYNWKKTPYFAPVAAGYNINGFDMPIVQRLCEQYGPTDKKTGKQTLFDKIHRIDMMDTVWMWMENNVDIKSLSMDSMRDLLGMSKENAHDAMQDVKDTANLMIAFMKLHRRVSPKVKFEKAFADGNIHL
;
A
#
# COMPACT_ATOMS: atom_id res chain seq x y z
N MET A 1 -8.07 21.35 -0.97
CA MET A 1 -8.69 20.49 0.06
C MET A 1 -8.83 19.07 -0.50
N ASN A 2 -8.45 18.02 0.24
CA ASN A 2 -8.51 16.65 -0.29
C ASN A 2 -9.94 16.09 -0.24
N TYR A 3 -10.49 15.74 -1.40
CA TYR A 3 -11.82 15.12 -1.54
C TYR A 3 -11.76 13.64 -1.98
N LYS A 4 -10.55 13.08 -2.09
CA LYS A 4 -10.33 11.69 -2.47
C LYS A 4 -10.25 10.83 -1.22
N ASP A 5 -10.89 9.67 -1.27
CA ASP A 5 -10.67 8.63 -0.28
C ASP A 5 -9.25 8.07 -0.42
N ILE A 6 -8.81 7.39 0.63
CA ILE A 6 -7.49 6.78 0.70
C ILE A 6 -7.71 5.28 0.82
N ILE A 7 -7.02 4.50 -0.01
CA ILE A 7 -6.99 3.05 0.11
C ILE A 7 -5.64 2.68 0.69
N VAL A 8 -5.65 2.23 1.94
CA VAL A 8 -4.49 1.60 2.55
C VAL A 8 -4.53 0.13 2.13
N PHE A 9 -3.49 -0.39 1.51
CA PHE A 9 -3.45 -1.79 1.09
C PHE A 9 -2.04 -2.35 1.21
N ASP A 10 -1.97 -3.67 1.21
CA ASP A 10 -0.75 -4.45 1.32
C ASP A 10 -0.91 -5.78 0.59
N PHE A 11 0.20 -6.28 0.03
CA PHE A 11 0.30 -7.60 -0.54
C PHE A 11 1.23 -8.49 0.30
N GLU A 12 0.76 -9.71 0.61
CA GLU A 12 1.72 -10.79 0.83
C GLU A 12 2.20 -11.33 -0.51
N THR A 13 3.48 -11.66 -0.60
CA THR A 13 4.13 -12.09 -1.84
C THR A 13 4.96 -13.38 -1.68
N GLY A 14 5.23 -14.04 -2.80
CA GLY A 14 6.03 -15.27 -2.85
C GLY A 14 7.54 -15.06 -2.93
N SER A 15 8.01 -13.84 -3.15
CA SER A 15 9.44 -13.44 -3.18
C SER A 15 9.59 -11.96 -2.83
N ARG A 16 10.83 -11.48 -2.69
CA ARG A 16 11.16 -10.09 -2.29
C ARG A 16 11.37 -9.10 -3.44
N ASN A 17 11.30 -9.53 -4.70
CA ASN A 17 11.52 -8.63 -5.83
C ASN A 17 10.18 -8.07 -6.35
N PRO A 18 9.84 -6.79 -6.13
CA PRO A 18 8.52 -6.26 -6.50
C PRO A 18 8.24 -6.33 -8.02
N ASP A 19 9.29 -6.33 -8.85
CA ASP A 19 9.16 -6.39 -10.31
C ASP A 19 8.86 -7.79 -10.84
N LYS A 20 9.09 -8.84 -10.03
CA LYS A 20 8.95 -10.24 -10.46
C LYS A 20 8.10 -11.11 -9.54
N THR A 21 7.98 -10.73 -8.28
CA THR A 21 7.26 -11.49 -7.26
C THR A 21 5.80 -11.75 -7.64
N GLN A 22 5.25 -12.81 -7.06
CA GLN A 22 3.88 -13.23 -7.24
C GLN A 22 3.06 -12.88 -6.00
N PRO A 23 1.97 -12.10 -6.11
CA PRO A 23 1.10 -11.85 -4.97
C PRO A 23 0.36 -13.11 -4.55
N VAL A 24 0.33 -13.38 -3.25
CA VAL A 24 -0.33 -14.54 -2.64
C VAL A 24 -1.53 -14.16 -1.76
N GLN A 25 -1.58 -12.92 -1.30
CA GLN A 25 -2.74 -12.30 -0.62
C GLN A 25 -2.77 -10.81 -0.95
N ILE A 26 -3.95 -10.22 -0.93
CA ILE A 26 -4.13 -8.77 -0.95
C ILE A 26 -5.19 -8.39 0.08
N ALA A 27 -4.89 -7.38 0.88
CA ALA A 27 -5.83 -6.78 1.81
C ALA A 27 -5.90 -5.27 1.59
N ALA A 28 -7.03 -4.65 1.95
CA ALA A 28 -7.17 -3.21 1.91
C ALA A 28 -8.23 -2.67 2.85
N VAL A 29 -8.01 -1.43 3.28
CA VAL A 29 -8.93 -0.59 4.03
C VAL A 29 -9.16 0.74 3.30
N ALA A 30 -10.42 1.06 3.03
CA ALA A 30 -10.83 2.35 2.50
C ALA A 30 -11.13 3.35 3.63
N ILE A 31 -10.40 4.46 3.64
CA ILE A 31 -10.50 5.53 4.63
C ILE A 31 -11.05 6.78 3.96
N HIS A 32 -12.05 7.39 4.60
CA HIS A 32 -12.62 8.65 4.16
C HIS A 32 -11.56 9.75 4.22
N GLY A 33 -11.25 10.38 3.08
CA GLY A 33 -10.12 11.31 2.97
C GLY A 33 -10.16 12.50 3.93
N ARG A 34 -11.35 13.06 4.19
CA ARG A 34 -11.52 14.16 5.18
C ARG A 34 -11.73 13.69 6.62
N LYS A 35 -12.63 12.73 6.85
CA LYS A 35 -13.02 12.33 8.21
C LYS A 35 -11.99 11.43 8.89
N LEU A 36 -11.11 10.78 8.12
CA LEU A 36 -10.15 9.79 8.62
C LEU A 36 -10.86 8.65 9.39
N THR A 37 -12.02 8.24 8.88
CA THR A 37 -12.82 7.13 9.38
C THR A 37 -12.93 6.09 8.28
N ILE A 38 -13.09 4.82 8.64
CA ILE A 38 -13.32 3.74 7.68
C ILE A 38 -14.60 4.02 6.89
N GLN A 39 -14.55 3.78 5.58
CA GLN A 39 -15.71 3.89 4.70
C GLN A 39 -16.65 2.69 4.88
N ASN A 40 -17.94 2.86 4.56
CA ASN A 40 -18.90 1.76 4.64
C ASN A 40 -18.54 0.62 3.65
N GLY A 41 -18.40 -0.61 4.15
CA GLY A 41 -17.87 -1.74 3.39
C GLY A 41 -16.42 -1.52 2.98
N GLY A 42 -15.66 -0.79 3.80
CA GLY A 42 -14.30 -0.34 3.55
C GLY A 42 -13.23 -1.38 3.79
N TYR A 43 -13.55 -2.67 3.86
CA TYR A 43 -12.58 -3.74 3.97
C TYR A 43 -12.60 -4.61 2.71
N PHE A 44 -11.42 -5.06 2.29
CA PHE A 44 -11.24 -6.06 1.25
C PHE A 44 -10.13 -7.01 1.64
N GLU A 45 -10.32 -8.29 1.37
CA GLU A 45 -9.30 -9.31 1.58
C GLU A 45 -9.51 -10.46 0.59
N SER A 46 -8.43 -11.00 0.05
CA SER A 46 -8.45 -12.23 -0.73
C SER A 46 -7.06 -12.84 -0.82
N LEU A 47 -6.97 -14.15 -0.65
CA LEU A 47 -5.86 -14.91 -1.19
C LEU A 47 -5.82 -14.76 -2.72
N MET A 48 -4.65 -14.93 -3.30
CA MET A 48 -4.41 -14.90 -4.73
C MET A 48 -3.55 -16.10 -5.12
N ARG A 49 -3.98 -16.86 -6.13
CA ARG A 49 -3.25 -18.06 -6.54
C ARG A 49 -2.03 -17.71 -7.40
N PRO A 50 -0.80 -17.96 -6.94
CA PRO A 50 0.39 -17.83 -7.76
C PRO A 50 0.53 -19.02 -8.74
N VAL A 51 1.46 -18.90 -9.67
CA VAL A 51 1.98 -20.02 -10.45
C VAL A 51 2.84 -20.87 -9.50
N LEU A 52 2.34 -22.07 -9.16
CA LEU A 52 2.96 -22.99 -8.21
C LEU A 52 4.09 -23.85 -8.79
N ASP A 53 4.18 -23.88 -10.11
CA ASP A 53 5.20 -24.61 -10.87
C ASP A 53 6.34 -23.63 -11.13
N ASP A 54 7.48 -23.89 -10.51
CA ASP A 54 8.60 -22.94 -10.47
C ASP A 54 9.24 -22.79 -11.87
N ASP A 55 9.32 -23.84 -12.68
CA ASP A 55 9.83 -23.79 -14.05
C ASP A 55 8.93 -22.91 -14.93
N LYS A 56 7.60 -23.04 -14.78
CA LYS A 56 6.65 -22.16 -15.49
C LYS A 56 6.73 -20.72 -15.02
N ALA A 57 6.97 -20.48 -13.73
CA ALA A 57 7.16 -19.12 -13.21
C ALA A 57 8.38 -18.46 -13.90
N ILE A 58 9.50 -19.17 -13.98
CA ILE A 58 10.72 -18.72 -14.65
C ILE A 58 10.48 -18.45 -16.13
N GLU A 59 9.78 -19.35 -16.84
CA GLU A 59 9.42 -19.17 -18.26
C GLU A 59 8.57 -17.91 -18.47
N MET A 60 7.68 -17.60 -17.52
CA MET A 60 6.84 -16.41 -17.53
C MET A 60 7.59 -15.13 -17.08
N GLY A 61 8.87 -15.23 -16.73
CA GLY A 61 9.71 -14.11 -16.30
C GLY A 61 9.39 -13.59 -14.90
N ILE A 62 8.68 -14.36 -14.09
CA ILE A 62 8.31 -14.06 -12.70
C ILE A 62 9.08 -14.97 -11.74
N ASP A 63 9.24 -14.55 -10.49
CA ASP A 63 9.99 -15.35 -9.52
C ASP A 63 9.19 -16.58 -9.09
N PRO A 64 9.84 -17.74 -8.89
CA PRO A 64 9.30 -18.85 -8.12
C PRO A 64 8.86 -18.42 -6.72
N ILE A 65 8.03 -19.24 -6.08
CA ILE A 65 7.63 -18.99 -4.69
C ILE A 65 8.73 -19.51 -3.75
N GLU A 66 9.28 -18.63 -2.94
CA GLU A 66 10.28 -18.94 -1.93
C GLU A 66 9.60 -19.46 -0.65
N ASP A 67 10.08 -20.59 -0.12
CA ASP A 67 9.50 -21.18 1.09
C ASP A 67 9.73 -20.27 2.31
N GLU A 68 10.83 -19.51 2.33
CA GLU A 68 11.11 -18.50 3.35
C GLU A 68 10.09 -17.36 3.33
N ALA A 69 9.64 -16.93 2.14
CA ALA A 69 8.61 -15.91 2.02
C ALA A 69 7.26 -16.44 2.55
N LEU A 70 6.92 -17.68 2.24
CA LEU A 70 5.72 -18.34 2.75
C LEU A 70 5.76 -18.57 4.26
N ALA A 71 6.94 -18.88 4.80
CA ALA A 71 7.12 -19.06 6.24
C ALA A 71 6.90 -17.76 7.01
N VAL A 72 7.30 -16.62 6.44
CA VAL A 72 7.08 -15.28 7.03
C VAL A 72 5.58 -14.95 7.06
N ASN A 73 4.86 -15.15 5.96
CA ASN A 73 3.44 -14.79 5.86
C ASN A 73 2.45 -15.89 6.29
N GLY A 74 2.97 -17.02 6.76
CA GLY A 74 2.19 -18.14 7.29
C GLY A 74 1.32 -18.86 6.26
N LYS A 75 1.56 -18.69 4.95
CA LYS A 75 0.78 -19.36 3.89
C LYS A 75 1.44 -20.67 3.47
N THR A 76 0.66 -21.55 2.85
CA THR A 76 1.20 -22.82 2.30
C THR A 76 0.88 -22.97 0.81
N ARG A 77 1.76 -23.62 0.04
CA ARG A 77 1.49 -23.95 -1.37
C ARG A 77 0.17 -24.71 -1.56
N LYS A 78 -0.19 -25.58 -0.61
CA LYS A 78 -1.46 -26.35 -0.60
C LYS A 78 -2.69 -25.46 -0.44
N GLU A 79 -2.61 -24.44 0.41
CA GLU A 79 -3.65 -23.42 0.56
C GLU A 79 -3.76 -22.56 -0.70
N LEU A 80 -2.63 -22.08 -1.19
CA LEU A 80 -2.54 -21.23 -2.39
C LEU A 80 -3.04 -21.94 -3.66
N ALA A 81 -2.91 -23.26 -3.76
CA ALA A 81 -3.50 -24.05 -4.84
C ALA A 81 -5.03 -23.90 -4.94
N LYS A 82 -5.69 -23.68 -3.80
CA LYS A 82 -7.14 -23.51 -3.68
C LYS A 82 -7.57 -22.04 -3.80
N ALA A 83 -6.63 -21.10 -3.75
CA ALA A 83 -6.92 -19.68 -3.85
C ALA A 83 -7.53 -19.31 -5.22
N PRO A 84 -8.31 -18.22 -5.29
CA PRO A 84 -8.85 -17.72 -6.54
C PRO A 84 -7.75 -17.20 -7.49
N GLN A 85 -8.01 -17.30 -8.79
CA GLN A 85 -7.07 -16.85 -9.82
C GLN A 85 -6.77 -15.34 -9.75
N PRO A 86 -5.55 -14.89 -10.07
CA PRO A 86 -5.15 -13.48 -10.02
C PRO A 86 -6.11 -12.55 -10.75
N LYS A 87 -6.50 -12.88 -11.98
CA LYS A 87 -7.48 -12.09 -12.76
C LYS A 87 -8.81 -11.89 -12.04
N THR A 88 -9.30 -12.91 -11.34
CA THR A 88 -10.57 -12.85 -10.60
C THR A 88 -10.44 -11.96 -9.36
N VAL A 89 -9.36 -12.14 -8.60
CA VAL A 89 -9.08 -11.35 -7.40
C VAL A 89 -8.87 -9.89 -7.76
N TRP A 90 -8.04 -9.63 -8.77
CA TRP A 90 -7.73 -8.28 -9.23
C TRP A 90 -8.97 -7.54 -9.75
N LYS A 91 -9.87 -8.23 -10.46
CA LYS A 91 -11.16 -7.65 -10.86
C LYS A 91 -12.01 -7.26 -9.64
N LYS A 92 -12.07 -8.11 -8.61
CA LYS A 92 -12.81 -7.81 -7.36
C LYS A 92 -12.18 -6.64 -6.61
N PHE A 93 -10.86 -6.62 -6.49
CA PHE A 93 -10.12 -5.51 -5.87
C PHE A 93 -10.30 -4.20 -6.63
N SER A 94 -10.19 -4.25 -7.95
CA SER A 94 -10.42 -3.07 -8.80
C SER A 94 -11.83 -2.52 -8.64
N ASN A 95 -12.84 -3.38 -8.51
CA ASN A 95 -14.21 -2.97 -8.22
C ASN A 95 -14.34 -2.34 -6.82
N PHE A 96 -13.66 -2.92 -5.82
CA PHE A 96 -13.60 -2.35 -4.47
C PHE A 96 -13.01 -0.94 -4.47
N VAL A 97 -11.85 -0.72 -5.09
CA VAL A 97 -11.23 0.61 -5.19
C VAL A 97 -12.14 1.58 -5.95
N ASN A 98 -12.69 1.15 -7.08
CA ASN A 98 -13.57 1.98 -7.89
C ASN A 98 -14.87 2.39 -7.20
N LYS A 99 -15.35 1.64 -6.19
CA LYS A 99 -16.48 2.05 -5.35
C LYS A 99 -16.25 3.42 -4.71
N TYR A 100 -15.01 3.71 -4.34
CA TYR A 100 -14.59 4.96 -3.69
C TYR A 100 -14.08 6.03 -4.67
N ASN A 101 -14.00 5.71 -5.97
CA ASN A 101 -13.81 6.71 -7.03
C ASN A 101 -15.16 7.33 -7.42
N TRP A 102 -15.54 8.42 -6.76
CA TRP A 102 -16.84 9.06 -6.95
C TRP A 102 -17.02 9.74 -8.33
N LYS A 103 -15.93 10.23 -8.96
CA LYS A 103 -15.99 10.81 -10.31
C LYS A 103 -15.67 9.83 -11.43
N LYS A 104 -15.26 8.59 -11.11
CA LYS A 104 -14.88 7.55 -12.09
C LYS A 104 -13.81 8.02 -13.08
N THR A 105 -12.92 8.92 -12.66
CA THR A 105 -11.76 9.35 -13.45
C THR A 105 -10.47 9.15 -12.67
N PRO A 106 -9.31 8.97 -13.34
CA PRO A 106 -8.05 8.68 -12.65
C PRO A 106 -7.54 9.81 -11.73
N TYR A 107 -7.91 11.06 -12.00
CA TYR A 107 -7.52 12.21 -11.16
C TYR A 107 -8.35 12.37 -9.88
N PHE A 108 -9.44 11.60 -9.78
CA PHE A 108 -10.31 11.55 -8.62
C PHE A 108 -10.38 10.13 -8.04
N ALA A 109 -9.55 9.23 -8.56
CA ALA A 109 -9.36 7.92 -7.98
C ALA A 109 -8.83 8.05 -6.55
N PRO A 110 -9.10 7.07 -5.69
CA PRO A 110 -8.55 7.07 -4.34
C PRO A 110 -7.02 7.17 -4.33
N VAL A 111 -6.49 7.80 -3.30
CA VAL A 111 -5.06 7.90 -3.05
C VAL A 111 -4.58 6.54 -2.53
N ALA A 112 -3.58 5.96 -3.19
CA ALA A 112 -2.91 4.76 -2.70
C ALA A 112 -2.09 5.08 -1.45
N ALA A 113 -2.17 4.21 -0.44
CA ALA A 113 -1.40 4.32 0.79
C ALA A 113 -0.95 2.94 1.29
N GLY A 114 0.21 2.89 1.92
CA GLY A 114 0.80 1.65 2.43
C GLY A 114 2.15 1.94 3.09
N TYR A 115 2.85 0.91 3.52
CA TYR A 115 4.18 1.03 4.13
C TYR A 115 5.24 0.58 3.11
N ASN A 116 6.15 1.46 2.69
CA ASN A 116 7.05 1.22 1.54
C ASN A 116 6.28 0.95 0.22
N ILE A 117 5.09 1.53 0.11
CA ILE A 117 4.16 1.28 -1.01
C ILE A 117 4.76 1.71 -2.35
N ASN A 118 5.58 2.76 -2.37
CA ASN A 118 6.19 3.25 -3.60
C ASN A 118 7.27 2.30 -4.12
N GLY A 119 8.01 1.67 -3.20
CA GLY A 119 9.09 0.73 -3.51
C GLY A 119 8.60 -0.69 -3.79
N PHE A 120 7.42 -1.08 -3.31
CA PHE A 120 6.99 -2.48 -3.34
C PHE A 120 5.62 -2.71 -3.99
N ASP A 121 4.52 -2.28 -3.36
CA ASP A 121 3.17 -2.62 -3.82
C ASP A 121 2.76 -1.90 -5.11
N MET A 122 3.16 -0.64 -5.30
CA MET A 122 2.80 0.10 -6.52
C MET A 122 3.41 -0.51 -7.80
N PRO A 123 4.67 -0.99 -7.81
CA PRO A 123 5.17 -1.84 -8.90
C PRO A 123 4.28 -3.05 -9.19
N ILE A 124 3.82 -3.77 -8.16
CA ILE A 124 2.91 -4.91 -8.31
C ILE A 124 1.56 -4.47 -8.90
N VAL A 125 0.99 -3.36 -8.41
CA VAL A 125 -0.23 -2.76 -8.96
C VAL A 125 -0.06 -2.44 -10.44
N GLN A 126 1.08 -1.85 -10.83
CA GLN A 126 1.36 -1.52 -12.22
C GLN A 126 1.34 -2.79 -13.08
N ARG A 127 2.05 -3.85 -12.69
CA ARG A 127 2.06 -5.15 -13.39
C ARG A 127 0.68 -5.78 -13.51
N LEU A 128 -0.09 -5.79 -12.42
CA LEU A 128 -1.46 -6.34 -12.43
C LEU A 128 -2.41 -5.50 -13.30
N CYS A 129 -2.25 -4.18 -13.31
CA CYS A 129 -2.98 -3.30 -14.21
C CYS A 129 -2.60 -3.55 -15.67
N GLU A 130 -1.32 -3.74 -16.00
CA GLU A 130 -0.88 -4.07 -17.36
C GLU A 130 -1.48 -5.39 -17.84
N GLN A 131 -1.52 -6.40 -16.96
CA GLN A 131 -2.01 -7.73 -17.31
C GLN A 131 -3.55 -7.81 -17.37
N TYR A 132 -4.24 -7.12 -16.46
CA TYR A 132 -5.69 -7.30 -16.25
C TYR A 132 -6.53 -6.01 -16.30
N GLY A 133 -5.89 -4.85 -16.44
CA GLY A 133 -6.50 -3.53 -16.41
C GLY A 133 -6.79 -3.01 -14.99
N PRO A 134 -7.08 -1.71 -14.82
CA PRO A 134 -7.14 -0.71 -15.88
C PRO A 134 -5.81 0.04 -16.07
N THR A 135 -5.46 0.35 -17.32
CA THR A 135 -4.32 1.19 -17.71
C THR A 135 -4.74 2.35 -18.60
N ASP A 136 -3.94 3.40 -18.57
CA ASP A 136 -4.02 4.52 -19.48
C ASP A 136 -3.46 4.10 -20.85
N LYS A 137 -4.28 4.11 -21.90
CA LYS A 137 -3.90 3.62 -23.24
C LYS A 137 -2.71 4.36 -23.87
N LYS A 138 -2.43 5.60 -23.46
CA LYS A 138 -1.34 6.39 -24.04
C LYS A 138 -0.02 6.19 -23.31
N THR A 139 -0.09 6.08 -21.98
CA THR A 139 1.10 6.06 -21.13
C THR A 139 1.43 4.68 -20.56
N GLY A 140 0.53 3.71 -20.69
CA GLY A 140 0.65 2.38 -20.07
C GLY A 140 0.45 2.37 -18.54
N LYS A 141 0.43 3.54 -17.89
CA LYS A 141 0.37 3.66 -16.43
C LYS A 141 -0.98 3.19 -15.88
N GLN A 142 -0.96 2.61 -14.69
CA GLN A 142 -2.15 2.26 -13.93
C GLN A 142 -3.10 3.47 -13.78
N THR A 143 -4.40 3.20 -13.78
CA THR A 143 -5.45 4.22 -13.60
C THR A 143 -6.40 3.90 -12.45
N LEU A 144 -6.07 2.87 -11.68
CA LEU A 144 -6.87 2.40 -10.55
C LEU A 144 -6.81 3.37 -9.36
N PHE A 145 -5.63 3.92 -9.11
CA PHE A 145 -5.35 4.90 -8.06
C PHE A 145 -4.97 6.27 -8.64
N ASP A 146 -5.02 7.29 -7.77
CA ASP A 146 -4.70 8.67 -8.13
C ASP A 146 -3.35 8.79 -8.86
N LYS A 147 -3.33 9.59 -9.92
CA LYS A 147 -2.14 9.76 -10.77
C LYS A 147 -1.03 10.58 -10.13
N ILE A 148 -1.34 11.38 -9.10
CA ILE A 148 -0.44 12.41 -8.58
C ILE A 148 0.01 12.09 -7.15
N HIS A 149 -0.93 11.74 -6.29
CA HIS A 149 -0.71 11.61 -4.86
C HIS A 149 -0.71 10.14 -4.44
N ARG A 150 0.24 9.81 -3.58
CA ARG A 150 0.36 8.55 -2.84
C ARG A 150 0.84 8.89 -1.44
N ILE A 151 0.53 8.02 -0.49
CA ILE A 151 1.00 8.16 0.89
C ILE A 151 1.86 6.94 1.21
N ASP A 152 3.17 7.13 1.19
CA ASP A 152 4.09 6.13 1.72
C ASP A 152 4.34 6.43 3.19
N MET A 153 3.92 5.48 4.04
CA MET A 153 4.09 5.64 5.47
C MET A 153 5.54 5.50 5.90
N MET A 154 6.39 4.79 5.15
CA MET A 154 7.82 4.72 5.46
C MET A 154 8.49 6.07 5.24
N ASP A 155 8.20 6.75 4.12
CA ASP A 155 8.67 8.12 3.86
C ASP A 155 8.16 9.09 4.92
N THR A 156 6.88 8.96 5.28
CA THR A 156 6.26 9.81 6.31
C THR A 156 6.94 9.63 7.65
N VAL A 157 7.20 8.39 8.07
CA VAL A 157 7.89 8.10 9.32
C VAL A 157 9.34 8.60 9.26
N TRP A 158 10.06 8.36 8.16
CA TRP A 158 11.44 8.83 7.99
C TRP A 158 11.56 10.34 8.26
N MET A 159 10.66 11.16 7.71
CA MET A 159 10.66 12.61 7.94
C MET A 159 10.57 13.02 9.42
N TRP A 160 10.01 12.19 10.29
CA TRP A 160 9.91 12.47 11.73
C TRP A 160 11.04 11.85 12.55
N MET A 161 11.67 10.81 12.02
CA MET A 161 12.56 9.95 12.78
C MET A 161 14.03 10.04 12.35
N GLU A 162 14.33 10.68 11.22
CA GLU A 162 15.67 10.65 10.60
C GLU A 162 16.81 11.13 11.52
N ASN A 163 16.54 12.10 12.39
CA ASN A 163 17.53 12.64 13.34
C ASN A 163 17.36 12.09 14.77
N ASN A 164 16.59 11.01 14.95
CA ASN A 164 16.42 10.37 16.26
C ASN A 164 17.43 9.23 16.44
N VAL A 165 18.43 9.45 17.29
CA VAL A 165 19.52 8.49 17.55
C VAL A 165 19.07 7.16 18.13
N ASP A 166 17.88 7.10 18.75
CA ASP A 166 17.34 5.89 19.36
C ASP A 166 16.66 4.97 18.33
N ILE A 167 16.38 5.47 17.12
CA ILE A 167 15.70 4.71 16.08
C ILE A 167 16.74 4.06 15.16
N LYS A 168 16.83 2.73 15.22
CA LYS A 168 17.82 1.95 14.45
C LYS A 168 17.29 1.38 13.13
N SER A 169 15.98 1.35 12.97
CA SER A 169 15.30 0.76 11.80
C SER A 169 13.94 1.42 11.63
N LEU A 170 13.54 1.59 10.36
CA LEU A 170 12.23 2.09 9.95
C LEU A 170 11.36 0.96 9.36
N SER A 171 11.66 -0.30 9.63
CA SER A 171 10.75 -1.39 9.25
C SER A 171 9.44 -1.28 10.02
N MET A 172 8.37 -1.87 9.47
CA MET A 172 7.07 -1.88 10.15
C MET A 172 7.17 -2.53 11.54
N ASP A 173 7.96 -3.60 11.70
CA ASP A 173 8.16 -4.23 13.01
C ASP A 173 8.88 -3.35 14.02
N SER A 174 9.88 -2.58 13.59
CA SER A 174 10.54 -1.60 14.46
C SER A 174 9.59 -0.47 14.84
N MET A 175 8.71 -0.05 13.94
CA MET A 175 7.68 0.94 14.26
C MET A 175 6.61 0.39 15.17
N ARG A 176 6.25 -0.88 15.06
CA ARG A 176 5.34 -1.55 16.02
C ARG A 176 5.93 -1.52 17.43
N ASP A 177 7.21 -1.86 17.58
CA ASP A 177 7.89 -1.77 18.89
C ASP A 177 7.89 -0.35 19.44
N LEU A 178 8.33 0.62 18.62
CA LEU A 178 8.43 2.02 19.03
C LEU A 178 7.09 2.61 19.47
N LEU A 179 6.01 2.25 18.78
CA LEU A 179 4.68 2.82 18.98
C LEU A 179 3.79 1.98 19.92
N GLY A 180 4.33 0.88 20.45
CA GLY A 180 3.59 -0.01 21.35
C GLY A 180 2.43 -0.74 20.66
N MET A 181 2.58 -1.08 19.39
CA MET A 181 1.60 -1.87 18.63
C MET A 181 1.89 -3.37 18.81
N SER A 182 0.83 -4.19 18.80
CA SER A 182 1.01 -5.65 18.84
C SER A 182 1.70 -6.15 17.57
N LYS A 183 2.54 -7.17 17.73
CA LYS A 183 3.10 -7.96 16.62
C LYS A 183 2.33 -9.26 16.37
N GLU A 184 1.27 -9.49 17.13
CA GLU A 184 0.41 -10.65 16.93
C GLU A 184 -0.21 -10.59 15.53
N ASN A 185 -0.04 -11.66 14.74
CA ASN A 185 -0.45 -11.74 13.34
C ASN A 185 0.25 -10.74 12.39
N ALA A 186 1.45 -10.25 12.73
CA ALA A 186 2.29 -9.57 11.74
C ALA A 186 2.56 -10.48 10.54
N HIS A 187 2.72 -9.88 9.35
CA HIS A 187 2.84 -10.61 8.07
C HIS A 187 1.57 -11.38 7.66
N ASP A 188 0.42 -10.93 8.16
CA ASP A 188 -0.85 -11.14 7.47
C ASP A 188 -1.31 -9.79 6.90
N ALA A 189 -1.54 -9.75 5.59
CA ALA A 189 -1.86 -8.50 4.89
C ALA A 189 -2.99 -7.70 5.55
N MET A 190 -4.02 -8.35 6.12
CA MET A 190 -5.12 -7.61 6.74
C MET A 190 -4.69 -6.96 8.06
N GLN A 191 -3.85 -7.62 8.85
CA GLN A 191 -3.30 -7.03 10.06
C GLN A 191 -2.33 -5.88 9.71
N ASP A 192 -1.45 -6.09 8.75
CA ASP A 192 -0.48 -5.10 8.29
C ASP A 192 -1.17 -3.85 7.71
N VAL A 193 -2.27 -4.02 6.97
CA VAL A 193 -3.12 -2.91 6.52
C VAL A 193 -3.78 -2.16 7.68
N LYS A 194 -4.29 -2.85 8.70
CA LYS A 194 -4.93 -2.19 9.86
C LYS A 194 -3.91 -1.37 10.63
N ASP A 195 -2.73 -1.92 10.86
CA ASP A 195 -1.64 -1.25 11.55
C ASP A 195 -1.18 -0.01 10.77
N THR A 196 -0.93 -0.18 9.47
CA THR A 196 -0.54 0.91 8.57
C THR A 196 -1.62 1.99 8.48
N ALA A 197 -2.90 1.61 8.43
CA ALA A 197 -4.01 2.55 8.39
C ALA A 197 -4.12 3.35 9.68
N ASN A 198 -3.95 2.70 10.84
CA ASN A 198 -3.92 3.37 12.15
C ASN A 198 -2.78 4.37 12.22
N LEU A 199 -1.59 3.97 11.81
CA LEU A 199 -0.41 4.82 11.74
C LEU A 199 -0.66 6.04 10.85
N MET A 200 -1.11 5.81 9.62
CA MET A 200 -1.45 6.86 8.67
C MET A 200 -2.48 7.83 9.24
N ILE A 201 -3.57 7.35 9.85
CA ILE A 201 -4.58 8.19 10.47
C ILE A 201 -3.99 9.06 11.58
N ALA A 202 -3.11 8.50 12.42
CA ALA A 202 -2.44 9.24 13.49
C ALA A 202 -1.57 10.37 12.93
N PHE A 203 -0.72 10.08 11.94
CA PHE A 203 0.14 11.09 11.29
C PHE A 203 -0.69 12.15 10.55
N MET A 204 -1.73 11.77 9.84
CA MET A 204 -2.61 12.73 9.16
C MET A 204 -3.34 13.65 10.17
N LYS A 205 -3.78 13.12 11.31
CA LYS A 205 -4.36 13.94 12.40
C LYS A 205 -3.31 14.91 12.97
N LEU A 206 -2.09 14.44 13.18
CA LEU A 206 -0.97 15.28 13.62
C LEU A 206 -0.70 16.42 12.63
N HIS A 207 -0.51 16.11 11.34
CA HIS A 207 -0.28 17.11 10.30
C HIS A 207 -1.40 18.14 10.24
N ARG A 208 -2.67 17.71 10.30
CA ARG A 208 -3.83 18.62 10.28
C ARG A 208 -3.95 19.49 11.52
N ARG A 209 -3.47 19.02 12.67
CA ARG A 209 -3.42 19.80 13.91
C ARG A 209 -2.29 20.84 13.90
N VAL A 210 -1.16 20.52 13.26
CA VAL A 210 0.03 21.39 13.22
C VAL A 210 -0.05 22.40 12.07
N SER A 211 -0.47 21.99 10.88
CA SER A 211 -0.45 22.81 9.66
C SER A 211 -1.10 24.20 9.83
N PRO A 212 -2.26 24.37 10.49
CA PRO A 212 -2.86 25.69 10.70
C PRO A 212 -2.05 26.61 11.63
N LYS A 213 -1.12 26.06 12.41
CA LYS A 213 -0.25 26.81 13.32
C LYS A 213 1.05 27.27 12.66
N VAL A 214 1.34 26.76 11.46
CA VAL A 214 2.55 27.13 10.70
C VAL A 214 2.22 28.26 9.74
N LYS A 215 2.96 29.36 9.81
CA LYS A 215 2.81 30.50 8.91
C LYS A 215 3.67 30.29 7.67
N PHE A 216 3.07 29.69 6.63
CA PHE A 216 3.75 29.50 5.35
C PHE A 216 3.73 30.75 4.46
N GLU A 217 2.74 31.62 4.61
CA GLU A 217 2.63 32.83 3.80
C GLU A 217 3.86 33.71 4.01
N LYS A 218 4.59 33.97 2.91
CA LYS A 218 5.78 34.82 2.88
C LYS A 218 6.90 34.38 3.86
N ALA A 219 6.98 33.09 4.20
CA ALA A 219 7.93 32.57 5.18
C ALA A 219 9.42 32.82 4.83
N PHE A 220 9.73 33.11 3.57
CA PHE A 220 11.08 33.43 3.09
C PHE A 220 11.19 34.84 2.48
N ALA A 221 10.21 35.71 2.71
CA ALA A 221 10.15 37.03 2.06
C ALA A 221 11.16 38.05 2.64
N ASP A 222 11.75 37.76 3.79
CA ASP A 222 12.78 38.58 4.45
C ASP A 222 14.21 38.27 3.94
N GLY A 223 14.36 37.30 3.03
CA GLY A 223 15.66 36.90 2.48
C GLY A 223 16.45 35.94 3.37
N ASN A 224 15.90 35.49 4.50
CA ASN A 224 16.52 34.46 5.32
C ASN A 224 16.40 33.09 4.62
N ILE A 225 17.53 32.55 4.19
CA ILE A 225 17.64 31.26 3.52
C ILE A 225 18.36 30.30 4.48
N HIS A 226 17.88 29.06 4.60
CA HIS A 226 18.44 28.02 5.47
C HIS A 226 19.53 27.17 4.77
N LEU A 227 20.24 27.74 3.79
CA LEU A 227 21.28 27.09 2.97
C LEU A 227 22.65 27.67 3.28
#